data_AF-A0A453SY82-F1
#
_entry.id   AF-A0A453SY82-F1
#
_cell.length_a   1.000
_cell.length_b   1.000
_cell.length_c   1.000
_cell.angle_alpha   90.00
_cell.angle_beta   90.00
_cell.angle_gamma   90.00
#
_symmetry.space_group_name_H-M   'P 1'
#
loop_
_entity.id
_entity.type
_entity.pdbx_description
1 polymer ?
#
loop_
_entity_poly.entity_id
_entity_poly.type
_entity_poly.pdbx_seq_one_letter_code
_entity_poly.pdbx_strand_id
1 'polypeptide(L)' 'LLDSYCLASGQRINYDKSSIFFSRGCPQAVRDVVKNILNVHNESLSDRYLGMPTDVGHSKNGTFKYLRDRVWEKVN' A
#
# COMPACT_ATOMS: atom_id res chain seq x y z
N LEU A 1 -8.05 2.05 17.72
CA LEU A 1 -7.33 0.77 17.53
C LEU A 1 -5.85 0.99 17.28
N LEU A 2 -5.49 1.77 16.26
CA LEU A 2 -4.10 2.11 15.95
C LEU A 2 -3.41 2.93 17.06
N ASP A 3 -4.13 3.81 17.75
CA ASP A 3 -3.57 4.53 18.90
C ASP A 3 -3.23 3.59 20.06
N SER A 4 -4.05 2.57 20.32
CA SER A 4 -3.78 1.55 21.33
C SER A 4 -2.52 0.75 20.99
N TYR A 5 -2.33 0.42 19.70
CA TYR A 5 -1.09 -0.19 19.22
C TYR A 5 0.11 0.74 19.42
N CYS A 6 -0.02 2.03 19.07
CA CYS A 6 1.05 3.03 19.26
C CYS A 6 1.47 3.11 20.73
N LEU A 7 0.49 3.18 21.64
CA LEU A 7 0.74 3.24 23.08
C LEU A 7 1.42 1.98 23.61
N ALA A 8 0.97 0.80 23.19
CA ALA A 8 1.54 -0.48 23.64
C ALA A 8 2.95 -0.74 23.07
N SER A 9 3.19 -0.34 21.83
CA SER A 9 4.48 -0.57 21.14
C SER A 9 5.50 0.54 21.35
N GLY A 10 5.08 1.71 21.83
CA GLY A 10 5.90 2.94 21.86
C GLY A 10 6.18 3.53 20.48
N GLN A 11 5.53 3.02 19.42
CA GLN A 11 5.70 3.49 18.06
C GLN A 11 4.64 4.55 17.70
N ARG A 12 4.89 5.30 16.63
CA ARG A 12 3.92 6.26 16.06
C ARG A 12 3.67 5.91 14.62
N ILE A 13 2.42 6.03 14.20
CA ILE A 13 2.00 5.83 12.81
C ILE A 13 2.15 7.13 12.06
N ASN A 14 2.70 7.05 10.85
CA ASN A 14 2.75 8.15 9.90
C ASN A 14 1.53 8.04 8.97
N TYR A 15 0.49 8.81 9.26
CA TYR A 15 -0.75 8.79 8.48
C TYR A 15 -0.56 9.34 7.06
N ASP A 16 0.40 10.25 6.83
CA ASP A 16 0.68 10.80 5.49
C ASP A 16 1.29 9.76 4.55
N LYS A 17 2.10 8.85 5.09
CA LYS A 17 2.72 7.73 4.35
C LYS A 17 1.86 6.47 4.36
N SER A 18 0.80 6.44 5.15
CA SER A 18 -0.09 5.28 5.24
C SER A 18 -1.21 5.44 4.23
N SER A 19 -1.49 4.38 3.46
CA SER A 19 -2.62 4.33 2.55
C SER A 19 -3.39 3.03 2.72
N ILE A 20 -4.67 3.04 2.35
CA ILE A 20 -5.51 1.86 2.29
C ILE A 20 -5.89 1.62 0.83
N PHE A 21 -5.88 0.35 0.41
CA PHE A 21 -6.36 -0.06 -0.89
C PHE A 21 -7.51 -1.05 -0.73
N PHE A 22 -8.59 -0.82 -1.47
CA PHE A 22 -9.75 -1.70 -1.49
C PHE A 22 -9.87 -2.37 -2.86
N SER A 23 -10.05 -3.69 -2.88
CA SER A 23 -10.25 -4.45 -4.11
C SER A 23 -11.56 -4.08 -4.83
N ARG A 24 -11.62 -4.41 -6.13
CA ARG A 24 -12.86 -4.29 -6.92
C ARG A 24 -13.94 -5.17 -6.30
N GLY A 25 -15.06 -4.57 -5.92
CA GLY A 25 -16.19 -5.26 -5.27
C GLY A 25 -16.35 -4.97 -3.78
N CYS A 26 -15.42 -4.25 -3.13
CA CYS A 26 -15.60 -3.85 -1.73
C CYS A 26 -16.70 -2.75 -1.62
N PRO A 27 -17.81 -2.97 -0.89
CA PRO A 27 -18.90 -2.01 -0.74
C PRO A 27 -18.46 -0.72 -0.06
N GLN A 28 -19.02 0.43 -0.48
CA GLN A 28 -18.65 1.74 0.07
C GLN A 28 -18.83 1.82 1.59
N ALA A 29 -19.94 1.27 2.11
CA ALA A 29 -20.19 1.24 3.55
C ALA A 29 -19.06 0.55 4.34
N VAL A 30 -18.49 -0.54 3.80
CA VAL A 30 -17.37 -1.25 4.42
C VAL A 30 -16.10 -0.39 4.35
N ARG A 31 -15.86 0.29 3.23
CA ARG A 31 -14.71 1.20 3.08
C ARG A 31 -14.76 2.32 4.11
N ASP A 32 -15.91 2.95 4.28
CA ASP A 32 -16.08 4.07 5.22
C ASP A 32 -15.90 3.62 6.67
N VAL A 33 -16.44 2.46 7.04
CA VAL A 33 -16.22 1.87 8.37
C VAL A 33 -14.73 1.63 8.62
N VAL A 34 -14.02 1.02 7.67
CA VAL A 34 -12.59 0.71 7.82
C VAL A 34 -11.74 1.98 7.91
N LYS A 35 -12.01 2.98 7.06
CA LYS A 35 -11.33 4.28 7.11
C LYS A 35 -11.52 4.96 8.46
N ASN A 36 -12.75 4.95 8.98
CA ASN A 36 -13.05 5.58 10.27
C ASN A 36 -12.38 4.85 11.45
N ILE A 37 -12.31 3.52 11.42
CA ILE A 37 -11.64 2.73 12.48
C ILE A 37 -10.13 2.97 12.49
N LEU A 38 -9.52 3.07 11.31
CA LEU A 38 -8.07 3.23 11.15
C LEU A 38 -7.62 4.70 11.08
N ASN A 39 -8.55 5.64 10.94
CA ASN A 39 -8.29 7.06 10.71
C ASN A 39 -7.36 7.36 9.50
N VAL A 40 -7.24 6.41 8.56
CA VAL A 40 -6.47 6.57 7.32
C VAL A 40 -7.46 6.80 6.19
N HIS A 41 -7.41 7.99 5.60
CA HIS A 41 -8.33 8.42 4.55
C HIS A 41 -7.71 8.37 3.15
N ASN A 42 -6.40 8.18 3.08
CA ASN A 42 -5.65 8.11 1.83
C ASN A 42 -5.93 6.76 1.14
N GLU A 43 -6.80 6.78 0.14
CA GLU A 43 -7.03 5.65 -0.76
C GLU A 43 -6.02 5.71 -1.90
N SER A 44 -4.91 4.97 -1.76
CA SER A 44 -3.96 4.81 -2.85
C SER A 44 -3.33 3.42 -2.81
N LEU A 45 -3.22 2.81 -3.99
CA LEU A 45 -2.31 1.71 -4.19
C LEU A 45 -0.92 2.32 -4.33
N SER A 46 -0.04 2.12 -3.35
CA SER A 46 1.37 2.43 -3.57
C SER A 46 1.84 1.54 -4.71
N ASP A 47 2.30 2.09 -5.83
CA ASP A 47 2.79 1.30 -6.96
C ASP A 47 3.99 0.42 -6.58
N ARG A 48 4.67 0.72 -5.47
CA ARG A 48 5.81 -0.05 -4.97
C ARG A 48 5.75 -0.27 -3.46
N TYR A 49 6.00 -1.50 -3.05
CA TYR A 49 6.24 -1.90 -1.66
C TYR A 49 7.63 -2.54 -1.55
N LEU A 50 8.49 -1.97 -0.69
CA LEU A 50 9.89 -2.41 -0.52
C LEU A 50 10.69 -2.51 -1.84
N GLY A 51 10.36 -1.66 -2.82
CA GLY A 51 10.99 -1.67 -4.14
C GLY A 51 10.47 -2.71 -5.12
N MET A 52 9.36 -3.39 -4.81
CA MET A 52 8.66 -4.31 -5.71
C MET A 52 7.27 -3.76 -6.07
N PRO A 53 6.75 -3.99 -7.29
CA PRO A 53 5.38 -3.61 -7.63
C PRO A 53 4.37 -4.20 -6.65
N THR A 54 3.44 -3.41 -6.14
CA THR A 54 2.44 -3.87 -5.16
C THR A 54 1.33 -4.70 -5.80
N ASP A 55 0.98 -4.43 -7.08
CA ASP A 55 0.05 -5.25 -7.86
C ASP A 55 0.78 -6.30 -8.69
N VAL A 56 1.20 -7.39 -8.04
CA VAL A 56 1.78 -8.58 -8.71
C VAL A 56 0.67 -9.51 -9.24
N GLY A 57 -0.60 -9.20 -8.97
CA GLY A 57 -1.72 -10.12 -9.17
C GLY A 57 -2.30 -10.15 -10.58
N HIS A 58 -2.30 -9.02 -11.31
CA HIS A 58 -3.04 -8.92 -12.57
C HIS A 58 -2.21 -9.03 -13.85
N SER A 59 -0.89 -8.82 -13.81
CA SER A 59 -0.05 -8.97 -15.00
C SER A 59 1.40 -9.30 -14.64
N LYS A 60 1.77 -10.57 -14.83
CA LYS A 60 3.17 -11.01 -14.78
C LYS A 60 4.06 -10.18 -15.73
N ASN A 61 3.52 -9.75 -16.87
CA ASN A 61 4.27 -9.02 -17.89
C ASN A 61 4.71 -7.61 -17.45
N GLY A 62 3.93 -6.91 -16.61
CA GLY A 62 4.30 -5.59 -16.09
C GLY A 62 5.40 -5.65 -15.03
N THR A 63 5.32 -6.64 -14.13
CA THR A 63 6.26 -6.82 -13.02
C THR A 63 7.68 -7.14 -13.49
N PHE A 64 7.83 -7.98 -14.53
CA PHE A 64 9.16 -8.31 -15.08
C PHE A 64 9.80 -7.17 -15.89
N LYS A 65 9.00 -6.25 -16.45
CA LYS A 65 9.52 -5.07 -17.14
C LYS A 65 10.33 -4.18 -16.19
N TYR A 66 9.80 -3.93 -14.98
CA TYR A 66 10.52 -3.18 -13.94
C TYR A 66 11.87 -3.83 -13.58
N LEU A 67 11.93 -5.16 -13.47
CA LEU A 67 13.17 -5.88 -13.20
C LEU A 67 14.20 -5.67 -14.32
N ARG A 68 13.78 -5.82 -15.58
CA ARG A 68 14.64 -5.60 -16.74
C ARG A 68 15.17 -4.16 -16.80
N ASP A 69 14.30 -3.18 -16.60
CA ASP A 69 14.67 -1.77 -16.68
C ASP A 69 15.68 -1.39 -15.55
N ARG A 70 15.51 -1.95 -14.34
CA ARG A 70 16.44 -1.76 -13.21
C ARG A 70 17.81 -2.43 -13.40
N VAL A 71 17.87 -3.56 -14.10
CA VAL A 71 19.15 -4.19 -14.45
C VAL A 71 19.90 -3.33 -15.46
N TRP A 72 19.22 -2.77 -16.46
CA TRP A 72 19.82 -1.89 -17.46
C TRP A 72 20.37 -0.59 -16.87
N GLU A 73 19.70 0.02 -15.89
CA GLU A 73 20.21 1.20 -15.17
C GLU A 73 21.50 0.94 -14.37
N LYS A 74 21.81 -0.33 -14.05
CA LYS A 74 23.05 -0.69 -13.33
C LYS A 74 24.21 -1.08 -14.24
N VAL A 75 23.93 -1.35 -15.51
CA VAL A 75 24.92 -1.81 -16.50
C VAL A 75 25.53 -0.65 -17.28
N ASN A 76 24.82 0.49 -17.37
CA ASN A 76 25.37 1.78 -17.83
C ASN A 76 25.86 2.61 -16.64
#